data_AF-A0A8C1MM33-F1
#
_entry.id   AF-A0A8C1MM33-F1
#
_cell.length_a   1.000
_cell.length_b   1.000
_cell.length_c   1.000
_cell.angle_alpha   90.00
_cell.angle_beta   90.00
_cell.angle_gamma   90.00
#
_symmetry.space_group_name_H-M   'P 1'
#
loop_
_entity.id
_entity.type
_entity.pdbx_description
1 polymer ?
#
loop_
_entity_poly.entity_id
_entity_poly.type
_entity_poly.pdbx_seq_one_letter_code
_entity_poly.pdbx_strand_id
1 'polypeptide(L)'
;MTSHAICIQTRMAVWDLSVSVEELGPEAPPLKISVTSDLHIGGVILKTVEKSQIKQDWSDHALWWEQKQQWLLKPSWTLDKCGIHADARLCLTPQHKPLQLVMPSSIVLRMRVCFSSPVFRTIMGICKLLNIRRPEELSLLWPVEEKKKKKDKDVGEEVYDITCAPLPSTGTIPKLANGMPAFFAETPETEVVYKILAVSQPAPAPETIAKLYRTTNIMEKAHINSRWLDSSRSLLQQGVKENDKLILRFKYYTFHDIIPQADVVRLTQLYEQSRWAILLEEIECTEEEMMVFAALQYHIGKVSLTEQSVASCPAMEDLDSALQCLEVKMEGESSADDMLVSFMTYTQPKRLTLKGYKQYWFTFKDTTISYYKSKEESSKEPIQQMNLKGCEVAPDVSVAGQKFCIRLLIPGPEGMNEVYLRCEHEQQYSRWMAACRLASKGKTLADSSFSSEVQSIQSFLAMQKTTPRNNTAQTDESINTHSLVSPRYQKKYKPKQLTPRILEAYQNVAQLSLTDAIQKFLQIWQALPDFGLSYIVVSNQSSKK
;
A
#
# COMPACT_ATOMS: atom_id res chain seq x y z
N MET A 1 -76.22 36.16 -12.96
CA MET A 1 -74.97 36.57 -13.64
C MET A 1 -73.91 35.52 -13.33
N THR A 2 -73.71 34.61 -14.26
CA THR A 2 -72.77 33.49 -14.17
C THR A 2 -71.35 34.00 -14.44
N SER A 3 -70.53 34.05 -13.40
CA SER A 3 -69.10 34.40 -13.50
C SER A 3 -68.37 33.29 -14.26
N HIS A 4 -68.01 33.57 -15.51
CA HIS A 4 -67.12 32.73 -16.29
C HIS A 4 -65.69 32.92 -15.76
N ALA A 5 -65.21 31.95 -15.00
CA ALA A 5 -63.78 31.83 -14.73
C ALA A 5 -63.07 31.50 -16.05
N ILE A 6 -62.43 32.50 -16.65
CA ILE A 6 -61.52 32.32 -17.77
C ILE A 6 -60.31 31.56 -17.23
N CYS A 7 -60.31 30.24 -17.40
CA CYS A 7 -59.12 29.42 -17.22
C CYS A 7 -58.17 29.75 -18.37
N ILE A 8 -57.23 30.66 -18.15
CA ILE A 8 -56.12 30.90 -19.08
C ILE A 8 -55.23 29.66 -18.99
N GLN A 9 -55.52 28.66 -19.81
CA GLN A 9 -54.53 27.66 -20.18
C GLN A 9 -53.46 28.38 -20.99
N THR A 10 -52.39 28.81 -20.32
CA THR A 10 -51.17 29.26 -20.99
C THR A 10 -50.67 28.08 -21.83
N ARG A 11 -51.00 28.06 -23.13
CA ARG A 11 -50.44 27.08 -24.06
C ARG A 11 -48.93 27.30 -24.08
N MET A 12 -48.21 26.42 -23.39
CA MET A 12 -46.75 26.47 -23.41
C MET A 12 -46.28 26.20 -24.84
N ALA A 13 -45.41 27.07 -25.34
CA ALA A 13 -44.88 26.94 -26.68
C ALA A 13 -44.05 25.64 -26.76
N VAL A 14 -44.36 24.80 -27.74
CA VAL A 14 -43.57 23.63 -28.08
C VAL A 14 -42.43 24.09 -28.98
N TRP A 15 -41.21 23.67 -28.67
CA TRP A 15 -40.01 23.99 -29.43
C TRP A 15 -39.10 22.77 -29.51
N ASP A 16 -38.19 22.76 -30.49
CA ASP A 16 -37.30 21.62 -30.73
C ASP A 16 -35.95 21.80 -30.01
N LEU A 17 -35.61 20.84 -29.16
CA LEU A 17 -34.33 20.75 -28.48
C LEU A 17 -33.40 19.79 -29.24
N SER A 18 -32.14 20.20 -29.44
CA SER A 18 -31.14 19.36 -30.11
C SER A 18 -30.32 18.58 -29.09
N VAL A 19 -30.40 17.25 -29.15
CA VAL A 19 -29.69 16.32 -28.27
C VAL A 19 -28.84 15.36 -29.10
N SER A 20 -27.51 15.42 -28.97
CA SER A 20 -26.62 14.38 -29.51
C SER A 20 -26.61 13.17 -28.58
N VAL A 21 -26.46 11.96 -29.13
CA VAL A 21 -26.34 10.72 -28.36
C VAL A 21 -24.99 10.12 -28.68
N GLU A 22 -24.13 9.95 -27.68
CA GLU A 22 -22.75 9.52 -27.88
C GLU A 22 -22.66 8.13 -28.55
N GLU A 23 -23.59 7.23 -28.25
CA GLU A 23 -23.65 5.88 -28.79
C GLU A 23 -23.97 5.82 -30.28
N LEU A 24 -24.54 6.88 -30.85
CA LEU A 24 -24.73 7.00 -32.30
C LEU A 24 -23.42 7.35 -33.03
N GLY A 25 -22.37 7.70 -32.29
CA GLY A 25 -21.06 8.08 -32.80
C GLY A 25 -20.93 9.58 -33.12
N PRO A 26 -19.69 10.06 -33.33
CA PRO A 26 -19.38 11.49 -33.47
C PRO A 26 -19.91 12.12 -34.76
N GLU A 27 -20.22 11.33 -35.79
CA GLU A 27 -20.75 11.83 -37.08
C GLU A 27 -22.28 11.83 -37.16
N ALA A 28 -22.97 11.29 -36.15
CA ALA A 28 -24.42 11.24 -36.15
C ALA A 28 -25.03 12.64 -35.93
N PRO A 29 -26.06 13.03 -36.72
CA PRO A 29 -26.73 14.30 -36.51
C PRO A 29 -27.48 14.30 -35.16
N PRO A 30 -27.58 15.46 -34.47
CA PRO A 30 -28.30 15.55 -33.21
C PRO A 30 -29.79 15.27 -33.41
N LEU A 31 -30.38 14.54 -32.46
CA LEU A 31 -31.81 14.25 -32.43
C LEU A 31 -32.57 15.52 -32.03
N LYS A 32 -33.52 15.94 -32.85
CA LYS A 32 -34.44 17.04 -32.52
C LYS A 32 -35.64 16.50 -31.75
N ILE A 33 -35.89 16.98 -30.54
CA ILE A 33 -36.97 16.50 -29.69
C ILE A 33 -37.89 17.67 -29.37
N SER A 34 -39.18 17.53 -29.67
CA SER A 34 -40.17 18.55 -29.36
C SER A 34 -40.50 18.52 -27.87
N VAL A 35 -40.22 19.63 -27.19
CA VAL A 35 -40.31 19.79 -25.73
C VAL A 35 -41.07 21.06 -25.37
N THR A 36 -41.54 21.12 -24.13
CA THR A 36 -42.11 22.31 -23.48
C THR A 36 -41.21 22.71 -22.32
N SER A 37 -41.22 23.98 -21.90
CA SER A 37 -40.30 24.48 -20.87
C SER A 37 -40.50 23.85 -19.48
N ASP A 38 -41.68 23.31 -19.20
CA ASP A 38 -42.03 22.58 -17.98
C ASP A 38 -41.60 21.10 -18.01
N LEU A 39 -41.14 20.58 -19.15
CA LEU A 39 -40.66 19.21 -19.24
C LEU A 39 -39.44 19.04 -18.34
N HIS A 40 -39.44 17.96 -17.56
CA HIS A 40 -38.36 17.62 -16.66
C HIS A 40 -37.21 16.93 -17.41
N ILE A 41 -35.97 17.07 -16.90
CA ILE A 41 -34.76 16.48 -17.51
C ILE A 41 -34.92 14.97 -17.76
N GLY A 42 -35.52 14.23 -16.81
CA GLY A 42 -35.78 12.80 -16.99
C GLY A 42 -36.69 12.49 -18.19
N GLY A 43 -37.69 13.34 -18.45
CA GLY A 43 -38.59 13.22 -19.58
C GLY A 43 -37.89 13.51 -20.91
N VAL A 44 -36.92 14.43 -20.91
CA VAL A 44 -36.04 14.66 -22.07
C VAL A 44 -35.22 13.42 -22.37
N ILE A 45 -34.61 12.80 -21.35
CA ILE A 45 -33.84 11.56 -21.52
C ILE A 45 -34.74 10.45 -22.09
N LEU A 46 -35.93 10.22 -21.54
CA LEU A 46 -36.87 9.21 -22.03
C LEU A 46 -37.23 9.42 -23.50
N LYS A 47 -37.62 10.65 -23.89
CA LYS A 47 -37.91 10.98 -25.30
C LYS A 47 -36.69 10.80 -26.22
N THR A 48 -35.49 11.09 -25.72
CA THR A 48 -34.24 10.90 -26.48
C THR A 48 -33.99 9.43 -26.74
N VAL A 49 -34.13 8.60 -25.70
CA VAL A 49 -33.95 7.15 -25.77
C VAL A 49 -34.97 6.51 -26.70
N GLU A 50 -36.26 6.86 -26.57
CA GLU A 50 -37.33 6.39 -27.45
C GLU A 50 -37.04 6.72 -28.93
N LYS A 51 -36.55 7.94 -29.19
CA LYS A 51 -36.21 8.39 -30.55
C LYS A 51 -34.93 7.77 -31.10
N SER A 52 -33.99 7.38 -30.24
CA SER A 52 -32.75 6.70 -30.63
C SER A 52 -32.97 5.27 -31.13
N GLN A 53 -34.06 4.62 -30.69
CA GLN A 53 -34.40 3.21 -31.00
C GLN A 53 -33.33 2.17 -30.57
N ILE A 54 -32.37 2.53 -29.72
CA ILE A 54 -31.34 1.63 -29.21
C ILE A 54 -31.84 0.92 -27.94
N LYS A 55 -31.82 -0.41 -27.96
CA LYS A 55 -32.14 -1.25 -26.79
C LYS A 55 -30.87 -1.54 -26.00
N GLN A 56 -30.63 -0.76 -24.95
CA GLN A 56 -29.52 -0.96 -24.00
C GLN A 56 -29.91 -0.49 -22.60
N ASP A 57 -29.03 -0.70 -21.63
CA ASP A 57 -29.14 -0.05 -20.32
C ASP A 57 -28.70 1.42 -20.42
N TRP A 58 -29.58 2.32 -19.97
CA TRP A 58 -29.37 3.77 -19.96
C TRP A 58 -29.18 4.32 -18.54
N SER A 59 -29.05 3.44 -17.54
CA SER A 59 -28.96 3.81 -16.12
C SER A 59 -27.76 4.71 -15.78
N ASP A 60 -26.67 4.58 -16.54
CA ASP A 60 -25.46 5.36 -16.36
C ASP A 60 -25.42 6.67 -17.17
N HIS A 61 -26.44 6.93 -17.99
CA HIS A 61 -26.43 8.08 -18.89
C HIS A 61 -27.00 9.34 -18.24
N ALA A 62 -26.39 10.48 -18.58
CA ALA A 62 -26.88 11.78 -18.17
C ALA A 62 -26.69 12.81 -19.29
N LEU A 63 -27.40 13.92 -19.18
CA LEU A 63 -27.30 15.02 -20.12
C LEU A 63 -26.14 15.95 -19.73
N TRP A 64 -25.22 16.13 -20.67
CA TRP A 64 -24.14 17.11 -20.63
C TRP A 64 -24.51 18.34 -21.46
N TRP A 65 -24.37 19.53 -20.87
CA TRP A 65 -24.57 20.79 -21.57
C TRP A 65 -23.23 21.40 -21.94
N GLU A 66 -22.86 21.27 -23.22
CA GLU A 66 -21.54 21.66 -23.73
C GLU A 66 -21.27 23.16 -23.59
N GLN A 67 -22.22 24.03 -23.96
CA GLN A 67 -21.97 25.48 -23.96
C GLN A 67 -21.72 26.04 -22.55
N LYS A 68 -22.35 25.44 -21.52
CA LYS A 68 -22.18 25.86 -20.12
C LYS A 68 -21.21 24.96 -19.35
N GLN A 69 -20.65 23.93 -19.98
CA GLN A 69 -19.76 22.94 -19.36
C GLN A 69 -20.34 22.40 -18.04
N GLN A 70 -21.58 21.91 -18.07
CA GLN A 70 -22.27 21.43 -16.87
C GLN A 70 -23.10 20.18 -17.11
N TRP A 71 -23.17 19.33 -16.07
CA TRP A 71 -24.02 18.15 -16.05
C TRP A 71 -25.42 18.46 -15.53
N LEU A 72 -26.44 17.86 -16.16
CA LEU A 72 -27.84 17.95 -15.74
C LEU A 72 -28.23 16.67 -14.98
N LEU A 73 -27.77 16.56 -13.74
CA LEU A 73 -27.90 15.35 -12.91
C LEU A 73 -29.18 15.28 -12.08
N LYS A 74 -30.10 16.25 -12.21
CA LYS A 74 -31.36 16.30 -11.42
C LYS A 74 -32.55 16.01 -12.34
N PRO A 75 -33.00 14.74 -12.46
CA PRO A 75 -34.04 14.37 -13.42
C PRO A 75 -35.37 15.07 -13.20
N SER A 76 -35.65 15.50 -11.96
CA SER A 76 -36.89 16.19 -11.57
C SER A 76 -36.92 17.68 -11.87
N TRP A 77 -35.80 18.29 -12.27
CA TRP A 77 -35.77 19.71 -12.60
C TRP A 77 -36.34 19.95 -13.99
N THR A 78 -37.09 21.05 -14.16
CA THR A 78 -37.66 21.45 -15.46
C THR A 78 -36.60 22.15 -16.32
N LEU A 79 -36.79 22.11 -17.64
CA LEU A 79 -35.94 22.83 -18.59
C LEU A 79 -35.85 24.33 -18.26
N ASP A 80 -36.98 24.94 -17.90
CA ASP A 80 -37.07 26.34 -17.48
C ASP A 80 -36.23 26.63 -16.22
N LYS A 81 -36.31 25.76 -15.21
CA LYS A 81 -35.52 25.89 -13.97
C LYS A 81 -34.01 25.76 -14.23
N CYS A 82 -33.62 24.96 -15.22
CA CYS A 82 -32.22 24.84 -15.66
C CYS A 82 -31.80 25.98 -16.59
N GLY A 83 -32.74 26.82 -17.06
CA GLY A 83 -32.52 27.88 -18.04
C GLY A 83 -32.16 27.37 -19.44
N ILE A 84 -32.67 26.20 -19.82
CA ILE A 84 -32.42 25.56 -21.12
C ILE A 84 -33.45 26.07 -22.13
N HIS A 85 -32.96 26.56 -23.26
CA HIS A 85 -33.76 27.10 -24.37
C HIS A 85 -33.44 26.36 -25.68
N ALA A 86 -34.07 26.75 -26.80
CA ALA A 86 -33.98 26.07 -28.10
C ALA A 86 -32.58 26.03 -28.72
N ASP A 87 -31.69 26.94 -28.33
CA ASP A 87 -30.30 27.02 -28.78
C ASP A 87 -29.33 26.12 -27.99
N ALA A 88 -29.79 25.51 -26.89
CA ALA A 88 -28.98 24.62 -26.09
C ALA A 88 -28.62 23.35 -26.86
N ARG A 89 -27.34 22.97 -26.78
CA ARG A 89 -26.81 21.74 -27.35
C ARG A 89 -26.49 20.80 -26.19
N LEU A 90 -27.31 19.77 -26.08
CA LEU A 90 -27.14 18.75 -25.05
C LEU A 90 -26.56 17.50 -25.68
N CYS A 91 -25.75 16.78 -24.90
CA CYS A 91 -25.24 15.47 -25.26
C CYS A 91 -25.70 14.47 -24.21
N LEU A 92 -26.35 13.39 -24.63
CA LEU A 92 -26.60 12.23 -23.80
C LEU A 92 -25.36 11.34 -23.86
N THR A 93 -24.68 11.21 -22.71
CA THR A 93 -23.40 10.50 -22.58
C THR A 93 -23.40 9.67 -21.31
N PRO A 94 -22.70 8.51 -21.28
CA PRO A 94 -22.47 7.77 -20.05
C PRO A 94 -21.65 8.62 -19.07
N GLN A 95 -21.98 8.50 -17.79
CA GLN A 95 -21.28 9.19 -16.71
C GLN A 95 -19.96 8.50 -16.35
N HIS A 96 -19.89 7.17 -16.48
CA HIS A 96 -18.65 6.42 -16.26
C HIS A 96 -17.98 6.11 -17.58
N LYS A 97 -16.75 6.58 -17.74
CA LYS A 97 -15.94 6.38 -18.94
C LYS A 97 -14.58 5.79 -18.58
N PRO A 98 -13.95 5.00 -19.45
CA PRO A 98 -12.59 4.52 -19.22
C PRO A 98 -11.61 5.69 -19.19
N LEU A 99 -10.68 5.64 -18.23
CA LEU A 99 -9.59 6.58 -18.05
C LEU A 99 -8.30 5.78 -17.83
N GLN A 100 -7.19 6.25 -18.38
CA GLN A 100 -5.87 5.69 -18.10
C GLN A 100 -5.24 6.41 -16.91
N LEU A 101 -5.02 5.69 -15.82
CA LEU A 101 -4.48 6.20 -14.58
C LEU A 101 -3.04 5.72 -14.39
N VAL A 102 -2.10 6.66 -14.38
CA VAL A 102 -0.70 6.40 -14.05
C VAL A 102 -0.53 6.43 -12.54
N MET A 103 -0.18 5.29 -11.97
CA MET A 103 0.05 5.14 -10.54
C MET A 103 1.39 5.79 -10.10
N PRO A 104 1.58 6.05 -8.80
CA PRO A 104 2.90 6.40 -8.23
C PRO A 104 4.05 5.47 -8.65
N SER A 105 3.78 4.17 -8.78
CA SER A 105 4.72 3.17 -9.29
C SER A 105 5.03 3.25 -10.79
N SER A 106 4.43 4.19 -11.53
CA SER A 106 4.48 4.33 -13.00
C SER A 106 3.72 3.25 -13.80
N ILE A 107 2.96 2.39 -13.12
CA ILE A 107 2.04 1.43 -13.75
C ILE A 107 0.83 2.17 -14.32
N VAL A 108 0.38 1.79 -15.52
CA VAL A 108 -0.80 2.37 -16.15
C VAL A 108 -1.99 1.42 -16.00
N LEU A 109 -3.05 1.89 -15.33
CA LEU A 109 -4.31 1.17 -15.18
C LEU A 109 -5.38 1.80 -16.07
N ARG A 110 -6.09 1.00 -16.86
CA ARG A 110 -7.31 1.44 -17.55
C ARG A 110 -8.52 1.04 -16.73
N MET A 111 -9.28 2.02 -16.23
CA MET A 111 -10.43 1.79 -15.34
C MET A 111 -11.60 2.71 -15.66
N ARG A 112 -12.83 2.28 -15.35
CA ARG A 112 -14.02 3.14 -15.47
C ARG A 112 -14.13 4.07 -14.27
N VAL A 113 -14.21 5.38 -14.53
CA VAL A 113 -14.31 6.42 -13.50
C VAL A 113 -15.46 7.37 -13.80
N CYS A 114 -15.99 8.04 -12.79
CA CYS A 114 -17.10 8.97 -12.94
C CYS A 114 -16.62 10.34 -13.47
N PHE A 115 -17.12 10.74 -14.65
CA PHE A 115 -16.84 12.02 -15.30
C PHE A 115 -17.83 13.13 -14.90
N SER A 116 -18.95 12.77 -14.26
CA SER A 116 -20.00 13.71 -13.83
C SER A 116 -19.83 14.23 -12.40
N SER A 117 -19.25 13.42 -11.52
CA SER A 117 -18.96 13.81 -10.13
C SER A 117 -17.73 14.74 -10.05
N PRO A 118 -17.64 15.60 -9.02
CA PRO A 118 -16.41 16.33 -8.72
C PRO A 118 -15.22 15.38 -8.58
N VAL A 119 -14.04 15.82 -9.04
CA VAL A 119 -12.79 15.02 -9.03
C VAL A 119 -12.51 14.41 -7.67
N PHE A 120 -12.80 15.11 -6.56
CA PHE A 120 -12.64 14.54 -5.21
C PHE A 120 -13.46 13.27 -5.00
N ARG A 121 -14.73 13.25 -5.40
CA ARG A 121 -15.59 12.06 -5.30
C ARG A 121 -15.13 10.96 -6.26
N THR A 122 -14.65 11.34 -7.44
CA THR A 122 -14.06 10.39 -8.40
C THR A 122 -12.82 9.72 -7.80
N ILE A 123 -11.93 10.48 -7.14
CA ILE A 123 -10.78 9.95 -6.39
C ILE A 123 -11.22 9.01 -5.26
N MET A 124 -12.26 9.35 -4.50
CA MET A 124 -12.80 8.43 -3.48
C MET A 124 -13.23 7.09 -4.09
N GLY A 125 -13.86 7.11 -5.27
CA GLY A 125 -14.24 5.90 -6.02
C GLY A 125 -13.03 5.09 -6.46
N ILE A 126 -12.02 5.75 -7.05
CA ILE A 126 -10.76 5.13 -7.49
C ILE A 126 -10.02 4.50 -6.31
N CYS A 127 -9.76 5.25 -5.24
CA CYS A 127 -9.05 4.78 -4.07
C CYS A 127 -9.78 3.62 -3.38
N LYS A 128 -11.12 3.69 -3.32
CA LYS A 128 -11.94 2.60 -2.78
C LYS A 128 -11.81 1.31 -3.59
N LEU A 129 -11.78 1.40 -4.92
CA LEU A 129 -11.56 0.23 -5.78
C LEU A 129 -10.16 -0.35 -5.54
N LEU A 130 -9.14 0.50 -5.45
CA LEU A 130 -7.73 0.10 -5.28
C LEU A 130 -7.33 -0.24 -3.84
N ASN A 131 -8.26 -0.25 -2.88
CA ASN A 131 -7.99 -0.43 -1.45
C ASN A 131 -6.99 0.58 -0.85
N ILE A 132 -7.05 1.83 -1.31
CA ILE A 132 -6.25 2.94 -0.80
C ILE A 132 -7.12 3.71 0.21
N ARG A 133 -6.76 3.65 1.50
CA ARG A 133 -7.41 4.46 2.53
C ARG A 133 -6.99 5.93 2.43
N ARG A 134 -7.73 6.82 3.11
CA ARG A 134 -7.46 8.27 3.15
C ARG A 134 -7.36 8.93 1.76
N PRO A 135 -8.40 8.78 0.89
CA PRO A 135 -8.40 9.37 -0.46
C PRO A 135 -8.19 10.89 -0.48
N GLU A 136 -8.44 11.59 0.63
CA GLU A 136 -8.17 13.02 0.82
C GLU A 136 -6.72 13.44 0.63
N GLU A 137 -5.78 12.50 0.73
CA GLU A 137 -4.35 12.75 0.53
C GLU A 137 -3.95 12.76 -0.97
N LEU A 138 -4.80 12.21 -1.85
CA LEU A 138 -4.51 11.99 -3.26
C LEU A 138 -5.32 12.91 -4.18
N SER A 139 -4.80 13.14 -5.38
CA SER A 139 -5.52 13.85 -6.44
C SER A 139 -5.00 13.46 -7.82
N LEU A 140 -5.61 14.03 -8.87
CA LEU A 140 -5.27 13.79 -10.26
C LEU A 140 -4.48 14.96 -10.84
N LEU A 141 -3.43 14.63 -11.60
CA LEU A 141 -2.51 15.56 -12.24
C LEU A 141 -2.46 15.26 -13.74
N TRP A 142 -2.46 16.30 -14.59
CA TRP A 142 -2.17 16.11 -16.02
C TRP A 142 -0.72 15.66 -16.23
N PRO A 143 -0.44 14.71 -17.14
CA PRO A 143 0.91 14.34 -17.55
C PRO A 143 1.67 15.50 -18.18
N VAL A 144 2.99 15.38 -18.30
CA VAL A 144 3.81 16.41 -18.95
C VAL A 144 3.61 16.26 -20.46
N GLU A 145 3.35 17.35 -21.17
CA GLU A 145 3.35 17.32 -22.63
C GLU A 145 4.78 17.09 -23.14
N GLU A 146 5.11 15.84 -23.49
CA GLU A 146 6.37 15.55 -24.16
C GLU A 146 6.31 16.03 -25.61
N LYS A 147 7.18 16.98 -25.98
CA LYS A 147 7.41 17.34 -27.39
C LYS A 147 7.99 16.12 -28.10
N LYS A 148 7.12 15.32 -28.75
CA LYS A 148 7.49 14.10 -29.47
C LYS A 148 8.74 14.32 -30.34
N LYS A 149 9.89 13.82 -29.88
CA LYS A 149 11.06 13.67 -30.74
C LYS A 149 10.76 12.54 -31.72
N LYS A 150 10.94 12.83 -33.00
CA LYS A 150 10.58 11.99 -34.16
C LYS A 150 11.55 10.80 -34.29
N LYS A 151 11.62 9.91 -33.29
CA LYS A 151 12.31 8.59 -33.29
C LYS A 151 12.45 8.10 -31.84
N ASP A 152 11.36 7.69 -31.21
CA ASP A 152 11.48 6.58 -30.26
C ASP A 152 10.42 5.57 -30.64
N LYS A 153 10.88 4.37 -30.99
CA LYS A 153 10.03 3.23 -31.25
C LYS A 153 9.31 2.91 -29.94
N ASP A 154 8.00 2.76 -30.06
CA ASP A 154 7.05 2.29 -29.07
C ASP A 154 7.65 1.16 -28.21
N VAL A 155 8.21 1.52 -27.05
CA VAL A 155 8.34 0.56 -25.95
C VAL A 155 6.92 0.47 -25.43
N GLY A 156 6.21 -0.60 -25.78
CA GLY A 156 4.81 -0.76 -25.41
C GLY A 156 4.63 -0.54 -23.92
N GLU A 157 3.98 0.57 -23.54
CA GLU A 157 3.56 0.77 -22.17
C GLU A 157 2.51 -0.29 -21.86
N GLU A 158 2.80 -1.22 -20.95
CA GLU A 158 1.84 -2.20 -20.50
C GLU A 158 0.69 -1.50 -19.77
N VAL A 159 -0.50 -1.53 -20.37
CA VAL A 159 -1.73 -1.00 -19.78
C VAL A 159 -2.55 -2.16 -19.23
N TYR A 160 -2.75 -2.15 -17.91
CA TYR A 160 -3.56 -3.16 -17.22
C TYR A 160 -5.02 -2.75 -17.23
N ASP A 161 -5.87 -3.50 -17.94
CA ASP A 161 -7.28 -3.19 -18.08
C ASP A 161 -8.11 -3.81 -16.95
N ILE A 162 -8.72 -2.95 -16.14
CA ILE A 162 -9.65 -3.29 -15.07
C ILE A 162 -10.99 -2.56 -15.25
N THR A 163 -11.35 -2.21 -16.49
CA THR A 163 -12.63 -1.58 -16.80
C THR A 163 -13.82 -2.45 -16.41
N CYS A 164 -13.67 -3.78 -16.40
CA CYS A 164 -14.68 -4.73 -15.93
C CYS A 164 -15.01 -4.62 -14.43
N ALA A 165 -14.21 -3.88 -13.65
CA ALA A 165 -14.46 -3.67 -12.23
C ALA A 165 -15.86 -3.11 -11.96
N PRO A 166 -16.48 -3.52 -10.83
CA PRO A 166 -17.77 -3.00 -10.43
C PRO A 166 -17.67 -1.49 -10.15
N LEU A 167 -18.69 -0.74 -10.58
CA LEU A 167 -18.75 0.69 -10.31
C LEU A 167 -18.81 0.91 -8.79
N PRO A 168 -17.98 1.81 -8.24
CA PRO A 168 -17.94 2.04 -6.81
C PRO A 168 -19.26 2.69 -6.34
N SER A 169 -20.13 1.91 -5.70
CA SER A 169 -21.33 2.44 -5.05
C SER A 169 -20.92 3.32 -3.86
N THR A 170 -21.47 4.53 -3.75
CA THR A 170 -21.26 5.38 -2.56
C THR A 170 -21.76 4.67 -1.30
N GLY A 171 -20.88 4.46 -0.32
CA GLY A 171 -21.25 3.96 1.02
C GLY A 171 -21.05 2.46 1.31
N THR A 172 -20.82 1.58 0.32
CA THR A 172 -20.61 0.15 0.60
C THR A 172 -19.15 -0.15 0.95
N ILE A 173 -18.83 -0.72 2.10
CA ILE A 173 -17.43 -1.12 2.41
C ILE A 173 -16.97 -2.18 1.38
N PRO A 174 -15.75 -2.07 0.81
CA PRO A 174 -15.24 -3.11 -0.08
C PRO A 174 -15.25 -4.46 0.65
N LYS A 175 -15.92 -5.47 0.07
CA LYS A 175 -15.79 -6.83 0.58
C LYS A 175 -14.36 -7.27 0.32
N LEU A 176 -13.64 -7.65 1.37
CA LEU A 176 -12.27 -8.16 1.26
C LEU A 176 -12.30 -9.69 1.26
N ALA A 177 -11.55 -10.29 0.34
CA ALA A 177 -11.21 -11.70 0.32
C ALA A 177 -9.69 -11.79 0.53
N ASN A 178 -9.24 -12.44 1.61
CA ASN A 178 -7.81 -12.59 1.95
C ASN A 178 -7.03 -11.25 1.98
N GLY A 179 -7.64 -10.16 2.48
CA GLY A 179 -7.00 -8.83 2.55
C GLY A 179 -6.97 -8.04 1.24
N MET A 180 -7.56 -8.57 0.17
CA MET A 180 -7.67 -7.98 -1.16
C MET A 180 -9.15 -7.66 -1.48
N PRO A 181 -9.47 -6.61 -2.25
CA PRO A 181 -10.85 -6.41 -2.72
C PRO A 181 -11.36 -7.62 -3.51
N ALA A 182 -12.60 -8.03 -3.25
CA ALA A 182 -13.19 -9.24 -3.83
C ALA A 182 -13.02 -9.33 -5.36
N PHE A 183 -13.19 -8.21 -6.07
CA PHE A 183 -12.96 -8.12 -7.52
C PHE A 183 -11.59 -8.64 -7.95
N PHE A 184 -10.52 -8.29 -7.23
CA PHE A 184 -9.18 -8.72 -7.60
C PHE A 184 -8.93 -10.20 -7.26
N ALA A 185 -9.70 -10.78 -6.34
CA ALA A 185 -9.63 -12.20 -6.00
C ALA A 185 -10.51 -13.10 -6.91
N GLU A 186 -11.30 -12.52 -7.82
CA GLU A 186 -12.21 -13.28 -8.69
C GLU A 186 -11.46 -13.99 -9.83
N THR A 187 -10.43 -13.36 -10.39
CA THR A 187 -9.67 -13.88 -11.54
C THR A 187 -8.17 -13.78 -11.33
N PRO A 188 -7.36 -14.73 -11.85
CA PRO A 188 -5.91 -14.69 -11.70
C PRO A 188 -5.30 -13.45 -12.37
N GLU A 189 -5.89 -12.95 -13.45
CA GLU A 189 -5.43 -11.74 -14.14
C GLU A 189 -5.58 -10.50 -13.25
N THR A 190 -6.73 -10.35 -12.59
CA THR A 190 -6.96 -9.23 -11.66
C THR A 190 -6.11 -9.36 -10.39
N GLU A 191 -5.88 -10.58 -9.92
CA GLU A 191 -5.03 -10.83 -8.75
C GLU A 191 -3.59 -10.38 -8.99
N VAL A 192 -3.07 -10.65 -10.20
CA VAL A 192 -1.76 -10.18 -10.67
C VAL A 192 -1.72 -8.65 -10.64
N VAL A 193 -2.74 -7.96 -11.16
CA VAL A 193 -2.80 -6.48 -11.12
C VAL A 193 -2.69 -5.96 -9.69
N TYR A 194 -3.45 -6.53 -8.74
CA TYR A 194 -3.39 -6.10 -7.34
C TYR A 194 -2.01 -6.36 -6.72
N LYS A 195 -1.41 -7.53 -6.97
CA LYS A 195 -0.05 -7.86 -6.51
C LYS A 195 1.00 -6.88 -7.01
N ILE A 196 0.93 -6.49 -8.29
CA ILE A 196 1.85 -5.50 -8.87
C ILE A 196 1.66 -4.12 -8.19
N LEU A 197 0.45 -3.74 -7.78
CA LEU A 197 0.20 -2.49 -7.05
C LEU A 197 0.62 -2.55 -5.57
N ALA A 198 0.54 -3.74 -4.96
CA ALA A 198 0.81 -3.99 -3.55
C ALA A 198 2.31 -4.20 -3.25
N VAL A 199 3.11 -4.59 -4.24
CA VAL A 199 4.54 -4.88 -4.08
C VAL A 199 5.40 -3.84 -4.79
N SER A 200 6.54 -3.48 -4.18
CA SER A 200 7.54 -2.59 -4.79
C SER A 200 7.99 -3.11 -6.14
N GLN A 201 8.07 -2.21 -7.12
CA GLN A 201 8.59 -2.54 -8.44
C GLN A 201 10.12 -2.65 -8.40
N PRO A 202 10.73 -3.48 -9.27
CA PRO A 202 12.18 -3.59 -9.35
C PRO A 202 12.85 -2.24 -9.62
N ALA A 203 14.14 -2.13 -9.31
CA ALA A 203 14.89 -0.92 -9.56
C ALA A 203 14.88 -0.61 -11.08
N PRO A 204 14.49 0.61 -11.49
CA PRO A 204 14.41 0.94 -12.91
C PRO A 204 15.79 0.93 -13.54
N ALA A 205 15.86 0.58 -14.83
CA ALA A 205 17.13 0.62 -15.56
C ALA A 205 17.70 2.06 -15.53
N PRO A 206 19.02 2.24 -15.32
CA PRO A 206 19.64 3.58 -15.24
C PRO A 206 19.34 4.45 -16.47
N GLU A 207 19.24 3.83 -17.64
CA GLU A 207 18.88 4.49 -18.90
C GLU A 207 17.46 5.09 -18.86
N THR A 208 16.51 4.40 -18.25
CA THR A 208 15.14 4.89 -18.06
C THR A 208 15.14 6.11 -17.14
N ILE A 209 15.87 6.05 -16.02
CA ILE A 209 15.99 7.18 -15.08
C ILE A 209 16.61 8.40 -15.78
N ALA A 210 17.62 8.18 -16.63
CA ALA A 210 18.30 9.26 -17.36
C ALA A 210 17.45 9.89 -18.47
N LYS A 211 16.51 9.13 -19.06
CA LYS A 211 15.56 9.61 -20.08
C LYS A 211 14.40 10.41 -19.47
N LEU A 212 14.00 10.09 -18.25
CA LEU A 212 12.90 10.77 -17.57
C LEU A 212 13.23 12.23 -17.30
N TYR A 213 12.21 13.09 -17.48
CA TYR A 213 12.31 14.51 -17.24
C TYR A 213 12.72 14.81 -15.80
N ARG A 214 13.73 15.67 -15.64
CA ARG A 214 14.28 16.04 -14.34
C ARG A 214 14.00 17.52 -14.07
N THR A 215 13.34 17.82 -12.96
CA THR A 215 13.09 19.21 -12.53
C THR A 215 14.34 19.77 -11.88
N THR A 216 15.05 20.64 -12.58
CA THR A 216 16.30 21.22 -12.07
C THR A 216 16.11 22.61 -11.48
N ASN A 217 15.04 23.32 -11.88
CA ASN A 217 14.76 24.67 -11.42
C ASN A 217 13.46 24.73 -10.59
N ILE A 218 13.43 25.59 -9.55
CA ILE A 218 12.25 25.89 -8.74
C ILE A 218 11.06 26.27 -9.61
N MET A 219 11.28 27.01 -10.71
CA MET A 219 10.23 27.37 -11.66
C MET A 219 9.61 26.15 -12.36
N GLU A 220 10.43 25.15 -12.69
CA GLU A 220 9.94 23.89 -13.28
C GLU A 220 9.18 23.07 -12.24
N LYS A 221 9.66 23.03 -10.98
CA LYS A 221 8.93 22.43 -9.85
C LYS A 221 7.57 23.10 -9.65
N ALA A 222 7.49 24.43 -9.76
CA ALA A 222 6.24 25.16 -9.66
C ALA A 222 5.29 24.89 -10.84
N HIS A 223 5.83 24.71 -12.05
CA HIS A 223 5.03 24.35 -13.22
C HIS A 223 4.35 22.98 -13.07
N ILE A 224 4.98 22.01 -12.40
CA ILE A 224 4.34 20.72 -12.08
C ILE A 224 3.03 20.96 -11.32
N ASN A 225 3.03 21.83 -10.31
CA ASN A 225 1.84 22.10 -9.48
C ASN A 225 0.72 22.85 -10.22
N SER A 226 1.01 23.48 -11.37
CA SER A 226 -0.04 24.11 -12.19
C SER A 226 -0.95 23.11 -12.91
N ARG A 227 -0.58 21.81 -12.93
CA ARG A 227 -1.29 20.74 -13.66
C ARG A 227 -2.28 19.95 -12.81
N TRP A 228 -2.43 20.29 -11.54
CA TRP A 228 -3.42 19.63 -10.67
C TRP A 228 -4.83 19.93 -11.14
N LEU A 229 -5.67 18.89 -11.20
CA LEU A 229 -7.09 19.08 -11.43
C LEU A 229 -7.75 19.77 -10.22
N ASP A 230 -8.76 20.57 -10.51
CA ASP A 230 -9.66 21.16 -9.53
C ASP A 230 -10.57 20.06 -8.96
N SER A 231 -10.38 19.74 -7.69
CA SER A 231 -11.12 18.74 -6.93
C SER A 231 -12.64 19.01 -6.86
N SER A 232 -13.07 20.27 -7.05
CA SER A 232 -14.46 20.70 -6.93
C SER A 232 -15.27 20.57 -8.22
N ARG A 233 -14.59 20.44 -9.37
CA ARG A 233 -15.20 20.32 -10.70
C ARG A 233 -15.11 18.89 -11.20
N SER A 234 -15.98 18.52 -12.14
CA SER A 234 -15.94 17.18 -12.75
C SER A 234 -14.80 17.05 -13.77
N LEU A 235 -14.45 15.82 -14.15
CA LEU A 235 -13.41 15.57 -15.16
C LEU A 235 -13.75 16.22 -16.51
N LEU A 236 -14.99 16.02 -16.98
CA LEU A 236 -15.43 16.55 -18.27
C LEU A 236 -15.42 18.09 -18.31
N GLN A 237 -15.73 18.74 -17.18
CA GLN A 237 -15.67 20.22 -17.05
C GLN A 237 -14.25 20.78 -17.20
N GLN A 238 -13.24 19.94 -17.03
CA GLN A 238 -11.83 20.30 -17.11
C GLN A 238 -11.19 19.83 -18.42
N GLY A 239 -12.01 19.39 -19.39
CA GLY A 239 -11.56 18.98 -20.72
C GLY A 239 -11.00 17.57 -20.80
N VAL A 240 -11.12 16.77 -19.74
CA VAL A 240 -10.72 15.35 -19.75
C VAL A 240 -11.68 14.56 -20.62
N LYS A 241 -11.12 13.80 -21.57
CA LYS A 241 -11.83 12.93 -22.50
C LYS A 241 -11.69 11.46 -22.12
N GLU A 242 -12.48 10.64 -22.79
CA GLU A 242 -12.38 9.19 -22.65
C GLU A 242 -10.99 8.68 -23.07
N ASN A 243 -10.43 7.75 -22.30
CA ASN A 243 -9.10 7.17 -22.46
C ASN A 243 -7.93 8.17 -22.33
N ASP A 244 -8.17 9.41 -21.89
CA ASP A 244 -7.08 10.32 -21.53
C ASP A 244 -6.22 9.73 -20.40
N LYS A 245 -4.94 10.10 -20.40
CA LYS A 245 -3.95 9.68 -19.41
C LYS A 245 -3.86 10.74 -18.32
N LEU A 246 -4.13 10.36 -17.07
CA LEU A 246 -3.97 11.19 -15.88
C LEU A 246 -3.07 10.49 -14.86
N ILE A 247 -2.39 11.26 -14.03
CA ILE A 247 -1.47 10.73 -13.01
C ILE A 247 -2.14 10.82 -11.64
N LEU A 248 -2.19 9.69 -10.93
CA LEU A 248 -2.52 9.65 -9.51
C LEU A 248 -1.26 9.94 -8.69
N ARG A 249 -1.35 10.91 -7.79
CA ARG A 249 -0.26 11.30 -6.89
C ARG A 249 -0.81 11.67 -5.51
N PHE A 250 -0.03 11.41 -4.48
CA PHE A 250 -0.23 12.01 -3.16
C PHE A 250 0.03 13.51 -3.29
N LYS A 251 -1.00 14.31 -3.09
CA LYS A 251 -1.00 15.77 -3.23
C LYS A 251 -0.65 16.47 -1.93
N TYR A 252 -1.14 15.94 -0.80
CA TYR A 252 -0.95 16.53 0.52
C TYR A 252 0.00 15.66 1.34
N TYR A 253 1.08 16.27 1.83
CA TYR A 253 2.18 15.59 2.53
C TYR A 253 1.91 15.43 4.04
N THR A 254 0.65 15.16 4.39
CA THR A 254 0.21 14.93 5.77
C THR A 254 -0.50 13.59 5.83
N PHE A 255 0.28 12.53 6.08
CA PHE A 255 -0.21 11.16 6.04
C PHE A 255 -0.70 10.72 7.40
N HIS A 256 -2.00 10.44 7.51
CA HIS A 256 -2.63 10.06 8.78
C HIS A 256 -2.84 8.55 8.87
N ASP A 257 -2.64 8.00 10.08
CA ASP A 257 -2.98 6.62 10.46
C ASP A 257 -2.52 5.57 9.45
N ILE A 258 -1.24 5.58 9.05
CA ILE A 258 -0.68 4.52 8.21
C ILE A 258 -0.65 3.23 9.03
N ILE A 259 -1.47 2.24 8.63
CA ILE A 259 -1.55 0.93 9.27
C ILE A 259 -1.05 -0.11 8.26
N PRO A 260 0.18 -0.61 8.37
CA PRO A 260 0.78 -1.45 7.33
C PRO A 260 -0.05 -2.65 6.90
N GLN A 261 -0.73 -3.31 7.82
CA GLN A 261 -1.56 -4.49 7.53
C GLN A 261 -2.81 -4.14 6.71
N ALA A 262 -3.34 -2.92 6.85
CA ALA A 262 -4.54 -2.46 6.16
C ALA A 262 -4.24 -1.56 4.94
N ASP A 263 -3.04 -0.98 4.88
CA ASP A 263 -2.61 0.01 3.88
C ASP A 263 -1.59 -0.53 2.89
N VAL A 264 -1.60 -1.83 2.58
CA VAL A 264 -0.56 -2.44 1.72
C VAL A 264 -0.35 -1.65 0.42
N VAL A 265 -1.43 -1.39 -0.35
CA VAL A 265 -1.35 -0.60 -1.59
C VAL A 265 -0.98 0.85 -1.32
N ARG A 266 -1.62 1.50 -0.33
CA ARG A 266 -1.35 2.92 0.00
C ARG A 266 0.11 3.13 0.39
N LEU A 267 0.66 2.26 1.24
CA LEU A 267 2.03 2.29 1.74
C LEU A 267 3.04 2.08 0.61
N THR A 268 2.82 1.06 -0.22
CA THR A 268 3.68 0.78 -1.39
C THR A 268 3.65 1.92 -2.39
N GLN A 269 2.48 2.46 -2.73
CA GLN A 269 2.37 3.58 -3.67
C GLN A 269 2.99 4.87 -3.10
N LEU A 270 2.89 5.11 -1.80
CA LEU A 270 3.55 6.25 -1.15
C LEU A 270 5.08 6.10 -1.19
N TYR A 271 5.58 4.90 -0.89
CA TYR A 271 6.99 4.57 -1.04
C TYR A 271 7.47 4.79 -2.48
N GLU A 272 6.73 4.28 -3.47
CA GLU A 272 7.08 4.46 -4.89
C GLU A 272 7.14 5.95 -5.28
N GLN A 273 6.16 6.77 -4.84
CA GLN A 273 6.21 8.22 -5.07
C GLN A 273 7.48 8.85 -4.47
N SER A 274 7.80 8.50 -3.21
CA SER A 274 8.98 9.03 -2.53
C SER A 274 10.30 8.56 -3.18
N ARG A 275 10.34 7.31 -3.64
CA ARG A 275 11.47 6.73 -4.37
C ARG A 275 11.74 7.51 -5.66
N TRP A 276 10.70 7.75 -6.46
CA TRP A 276 10.82 8.55 -7.68
C TRP A 276 11.22 9.99 -7.39
N ALA A 277 10.69 10.62 -6.34
CA ALA A 277 11.08 11.97 -5.95
C ALA A 277 12.58 12.09 -5.61
N ILE A 278 13.16 11.06 -4.96
CA ILE A 278 14.59 11.00 -4.64
C ILE A 278 15.43 10.72 -5.90
N LEU A 279 15.05 9.73 -6.71
CA LEU A 279 15.82 9.35 -7.91
C LEU A 279 15.81 10.45 -8.99
N LEU A 280 14.70 11.17 -9.12
CA LEU A 280 14.53 12.29 -10.06
C LEU A 280 14.98 13.64 -9.49
N GLU A 281 15.51 13.67 -8.26
CA GLU A 281 15.98 14.90 -7.59
C GLU A 281 14.90 15.97 -7.46
N GLU A 282 13.63 15.57 -7.34
CA GLU A 282 12.52 16.48 -7.03
C GLU A 282 12.66 17.04 -5.61
N ILE A 283 13.19 16.21 -4.70
CA ILE A 283 13.61 16.59 -3.34
C ILE A 283 15.12 16.35 -3.19
N GLU A 284 15.81 17.31 -2.58
CA GLU A 284 17.25 17.21 -2.38
C GLU A 284 17.57 16.41 -1.10
N CYS A 285 18.61 15.59 -1.16
CA CYS A 285 19.17 14.91 0.00
C CYS A 285 20.70 14.92 -0.04
N THR A 286 21.30 14.74 1.13
CA THR A 286 22.75 14.64 1.31
C THR A 286 23.31 13.36 0.71
N GLU A 287 24.64 13.29 0.62
CA GLU A 287 25.31 12.09 0.10
C GLU A 287 25.10 10.88 1.00
N GLU A 288 25.18 11.07 2.32
CA GLU A 288 24.97 10.01 3.31
C GLU A 288 23.52 9.49 3.28
N GLU A 289 22.53 10.39 3.24
CA GLU A 289 21.11 10.02 3.11
C GLU A 289 20.85 9.25 1.82
N MET A 290 21.45 9.65 0.69
CA MET A 290 21.33 8.92 -0.58
C MET A 290 21.85 7.48 -0.48
N MET A 291 22.97 7.25 0.23
CA MET A 291 23.48 5.88 0.43
C MET A 291 22.50 5.04 1.26
N VAL A 292 21.88 5.64 2.29
CA VAL A 292 20.86 4.96 3.09
C VAL A 292 19.60 4.68 2.26
N PHE A 293 19.13 5.62 1.43
CA PHE A 293 18.02 5.39 0.51
C PHE A 293 18.31 4.27 -0.50
N ALA A 294 19.53 4.22 -1.04
CA ALA A 294 19.95 3.16 -1.95
C ALA A 294 19.99 1.78 -1.25
N ALA A 295 20.50 1.73 -0.01
CA ALA A 295 20.53 0.52 0.80
C ALA A 295 19.11 0.00 1.14
N LEU A 296 18.20 0.90 1.51
CA LEU A 296 16.80 0.56 1.77
C LEU A 296 16.09 0.08 0.49
N GLN A 297 16.27 0.74 -0.65
CA GLN A 297 15.71 0.28 -1.93
C GLN A 297 16.19 -1.11 -2.31
N TYR A 298 17.49 -1.39 -2.13
CA TYR A 298 18.07 -2.71 -2.38
C TYR A 298 17.45 -3.78 -1.45
N HIS A 299 17.34 -3.48 -0.16
CA HIS A 299 16.73 -4.38 0.81
C HIS A 299 15.25 -4.66 0.49
N ILE A 300 14.46 -3.61 0.23
CA ILE A 300 13.05 -3.71 -0.14
C ILE A 300 12.89 -4.57 -1.40
N GLY A 301 13.69 -4.33 -2.44
CA GLY A 301 13.65 -5.12 -3.67
C GLY A 301 13.97 -6.60 -3.43
N LYS A 302 14.99 -6.89 -2.62
CA LYS A 302 15.40 -8.26 -2.28
C LYS A 302 14.33 -9.02 -1.48
N VAL A 303 13.76 -8.38 -0.46
CA VAL A 303 12.73 -9.00 0.39
C VAL A 303 11.43 -9.20 -0.39
N SER A 304 11.04 -8.23 -1.24
CA SER A 304 9.84 -8.33 -2.09
C SER A 304 9.85 -9.56 -3.01
N LEU A 305 11.00 -9.87 -3.62
CA LEU A 305 11.18 -11.07 -4.45
C LEU A 305 11.13 -12.37 -3.64
N THR A 306 11.63 -12.34 -2.41
CA THR A 306 11.67 -13.52 -1.53
C THR A 306 10.28 -13.84 -0.99
N GLU A 307 9.50 -12.85 -0.53
CA GLU A 307 8.15 -13.04 -0.01
C GLU A 307 7.16 -13.52 -1.10
N GLN A 308 7.34 -13.08 -2.35
CA GLN A 308 6.57 -13.60 -3.49
C GLN A 308 6.78 -15.10 -3.75
N SER A 309 8.00 -15.62 -3.53
CA SER A 309 8.33 -17.03 -3.73
C SER A 309 7.82 -17.94 -2.60
N VAL A 310 7.63 -17.39 -1.39
CA VAL A 310 7.12 -18.17 -0.23
C VAL A 310 5.59 -18.23 -0.27
N ALA A 311 4.92 -17.15 -0.70
CA ALA A 311 3.46 -17.10 -0.84
C ALA A 311 2.90 -17.96 -2.00
N SER A 312 3.73 -18.39 -2.95
CA SER A 312 3.31 -19.19 -4.10
C SER A 312 3.33 -20.71 -3.89
N CYS A 313 3.63 -21.20 -2.68
CA CYS A 313 3.78 -22.63 -2.41
C CYS A 313 2.63 -23.15 -1.52
N PRO A 314 1.47 -23.55 -2.09
CA PRO A 314 0.30 -24.01 -1.32
C PRO A 314 0.55 -25.30 -0.51
N ALA A 315 1.63 -26.04 -0.80
CA ALA A 315 1.99 -27.25 -0.09
C ALA A 315 2.45 -27.03 1.36
N MET A 316 2.77 -25.79 1.75
CA MET A 316 3.31 -25.49 3.08
C MET A 316 2.21 -25.15 4.11
N GLU A 317 1.06 -24.60 3.68
CA GLU A 317 -0.10 -24.33 4.56
C GLU A 317 -0.82 -25.63 4.97
N ASP A 318 -0.85 -26.64 4.09
CA ASP A 318 -1.42 -27.96 4.39
C ASP A 318 -0.53 -28.79 5.33
N LEU A 319 0.78 -28.53 5.37
CA LEU A 319 1.72 -29.31 6.19
C LEU A 319 1.60 -28.96 7.68
N ASP A 320 1.45 -27.67 8.02
CA ASP A 320 1.24 -27.23 9.40
C ASP A 320 -0.12 -27.66 9.95
N SER A 321 -1.16 -27.68 9.10
CA SER A 321 -2.47 -28.24 9.48
C SER A 321 -2.44 -29.76 9.65
N ALA A 322 -1.69 -30.49 8.81
CA ALA A 322 -1.56 -31.95 8.89
C ALA A 322 -0.71 -32.42 10.08
N LEU A 323 0.32 -31.65 10.47
CA LEU A 323 1.15 -31.94 11.65
C LEU A 323 0.35 -31.82 12.95
N GLN A 324 -0.68 -30.97 12.99
CA GLN A 324 -1.52 -30.77 14.16
C GLN A 324 -2.55 -31.90 14.38
N CYS A 325 -2.78 -32.75 13.37
CA CYS A 325 -3.68 -33.91 13.45
C CYS A 325 -2.99 -35.21 13.87
N LEU A 326 -1.66 -35.26 13.93
CA LEU A 326 -0.88 -36.47 14.20
C LEU A 326 -0.04 -36.37 15.50
N GLU A 327 -0.68 -36.10 16.63
CA GLU A 327 -0.09 -36.37 17.95
C GLU A 327 -0.95 -37.39 18.71
N VAL A 328 -0.70 -38.68 18.46
CA VAL A 328 -1.17 -39.78 19.31
C VAL A 328 -0.08 -40.10 20.33
N LYS A 329 -0.42 -39.96 21.62
CA LYS A 329 0.42 -40.27 22.78
C LYS A 329 0.92 -41.72 22.76
N MET A 330 2.22 -41.91 23.00
CA MET A 330 2.75 -43.10 23.66
C MET A 330 3.63 -42.68 24.84
N GLU A 331 3.34 -43.28 26.00
CA GLU A 331 4.07 -43.12 27.25
C GLU A 331 5.37 -43.93 27.22
N GLY A 332 6.43 -43.34 27.79
CA GLY A 332 7.69 -44.01 28.05
C GLY A 332 8.40 -43.28 29.17
N GLU A 333 8.43 -43.85 30.36
CA GLU A 333 9.12 -43.33 31.54
C GLU A 333 10.64 -43.30 31.31
N SER A 334 11.30 -42.20 31.66
CA SER A 334 12.68 -42.23 32.14
C SER A 334 13.03 -40.97 32.94
N SER A 335 13.67 -41.21 34.07
CA SER A 335 14.16 -40.26 35.06
C SER A 335 15.38 -39.47 34.58
N ALA A 336 15.40 -38.13 34.75
CA ALA A 336 16.60 -37.36 35.11
C ALA A 336 16.36 -35.83 35.25
N ASP A 337 16.98 -35.27 36.30
CA ASP A 337 17.38 -33.87 36.53
C ASP A 337 16.27 -32.81 36.70
N ASP A 338 15.84 -32.62 37.96
CA ASP A 338 14.70 -31.77 38.37
C ASP A 338 14.97 -30.25 38.33
N MET A 339 16.14 -29.78 37.87
CA MET A 339 16.48 -28.36 37.91
C MET A 339 17.46 -27.91 36.82
N LEU A 340 17.05 -26.94 35.98
CA LEU A 340 17.96 -26.28 35.04
C LEU A 340 18.55 -25.01 35.66
N VAL A 341 19.88 -24.83 35.54
CA VAL A 341 20.57 -23.63 36.02
C VAL A 341 21.51 -23.05 34.97
N SER A 342 21.53 -21.72 34.83
CA SER A 342 22.39 -21.06 33.84
C SER A 342 22.52 -19.55 34.04
N PHE A 343 23.62 -18.99 33.56
CA PHE A 343 23.72 -17.55 33.33
C PHE A 343 23.03 -17.19 32.02
N MET A 344 22.12 -16.21 32.05
CA MET A 344 21.44 -15.70 30.86
C MET A 344 21.28 -14.19 30.94
N THR A 345 21.12 -13.55 29.79
CA THR A 345 20.81 -12.11 29.74
C THR A 345 19.30 -11.89 29.75
N TYR A 346 18.87 -10.98 30.62
CA TYR A 346 17.47 -10.66 30.88
C TYR A 346 17.13 -9.25 30.44
N THR A 347 16.00 -9.09 29.78
CA THR A 347 15.42 -7.77 29.51
C THR A 347 13.90 -7.78 29.70
N GLN A 348 13.40 -6.77 30.41
CA GLN A 348 11.97 -6.50 30.57
C GLN A 348 11.67 -5.08 30.04
N PRO A 349 10.76 -4.92 29.06
CA PRO A 349 10.36 -3.61 28.59
C PRO A 349 9.51 -2.92 29.65
N LYS A 350 10.04 -1.90 30.33
CA LYS A 350 9.24 -0.96 31.15
C LYS A 350 8.96 0.30 30.34
N ARG A 351 7.70 0.76 30.38
CA ARG A 351 7.13 1.83 29.55
C ARG A 351 7.90 3.17 29.52
N LEU A 352 8.90 3.41 30.37
CA LEU A 352 9.55 4.73 30.48
C LEU A 352 11.09 4.74 30.66
N THR A 353 11.81 3.62 30.64
CA THR A 353 13.30 3.64 30.65
C THR A 353 13.90 2.40 29.97
N LEU A 354 14.66 2.60 28.88
CA LEU A 354 15.52 1.58 28.27
C LEU A 354 16.70 1.27 29.22
N LYS A 355 16.68 0.13 29.91
CA LYS A 355 17.87 -0.43 30.55
C LYS A 355 18.41 -1.57 29.67
N GLY A 356 19.72 -1.50 29.37
CA GLY A 356 20.41 -2.49 28.54
C GLY A 356 20.46 -3.89 29.14
N TYR A 357 20.84 -4.87 28.31
CA TYR A 357 20.99 -6.28 28.66
C TYR A 357 21.84 -6.45 29.93
N LYS A 358 21.30 -7.13 30.93
CA LYS A 358 22.02 -7.49 32.17
C LYS A 358 22.03 -9.00 32.34
N GLN A 359 23.18 -9.54 32.71
CA GLN A 359 23.37 -10.97 32.96
C GLN A 359 22.94 -11.31 34.39
N TYR A 360 22.14 -12.36 34.55
CA TYR A 360 21.65 -12.87 35.83
C TYR A 360 21.80 -14.40 35.89
N TRP A 361 21.80 -14.95 37.10
CA TRP A 361 21.78 -16.39 37.34
C TRP A 361 20.33 -16.88 37.43
N PHE A 362 19.93 -17.76 36.52
CA PHE A 362 18.58 -18.30 36.44
C PHE A 362 18.51 -19.73 36.94
N THR A 363 17.43 -20.05 37.65
CA THR A 363 17.05 -21.40 38.06
C THR A 363 15.64 -21.69 37.54
N PHE A 364 15.46 -22.86 36.94
CA PHE A 364 14.18 -23.38 36.50
C PHE A 364 13.84 -24.57 37.37
N LYS A 365 12.75 -24.49 38.13
CA LYS A 365 12.27 -25.57 38.98
C LYS A 365 10.77 -25.74 38.79
N ASP A 366 10.36 -26.99 38.55
CA ASP A 366 8.99 -27.39 38.26
C ASP A 366 8.39 -26.67 37.03
N THR A 367 7.69 -25.55 37.27
CA THR A 367 7.05 -24.70 36.26
C THR A 367 7.36 -23.22 36.47
N THR A 368 8.37 -22.93 37.31
CA THR A 368 8.73 -21.58 37.71
C THR A 368 10.16 -21.25 37.34
N ILE A 369 10.38 -20.03 36.85
CA ILE A 369 11.69 -19.45 36.64
C ILE A 369 11.97 -18.46 37.75
N SER A 370 13.13 -18.57 38.38
CA SER A 370 13.64 -17.63 39.37
C SER A 370 15.01 -17.12 38.92
N TYR A 371 15.33 -15.86 39.21
CA TYR A 371 16.67 -15.32 38.92
C TYR A 371 17.28 -14.52 40.07
N TYR A 372 18.61 -14.52 40.09
CA TYR A 372 19.48 -14.02 41.15
C TYR A 372 20.61 -13.17 40.55
N LYS A 373 21.24 -12.32 41.37
CA LYS A 373 22.34 -11.45 40.93
C LYS A 373 23.65 -12.21 40.71
N SER A 374 23.92 -13.24 41.53
CA SER A 374 25.07 -14.13 41.36
C SER A 374 24.73 -15.55 41.81
N LYS A 375 25.62 -16.49 41.51
CA LYS A 375 25.48 -17.91 41.91
C LYS A 375 25.59 -18.08 43.43
N GLU A 376 26.35 -17.26 44.15
CA GLU A 376 26.46 -17.36 45.61
C GLU A 376 25.19 -16.88 46.35
N GLU A 377 24.35 -16.09 45.69
CA GLU A 377 23.08 -15.59 46.24
C GLU A 377 21.88 -16.49 45.91
N SER A 378 22.07 -17.62 45.23
CA SER A 378 20.98 -18.57 44.90
C SER A 378 20.32 -19.20 46.13
N SER A 379 20.97 -19.12 47.29
CA SER A 379 20.45 -19.58 48.59
C SER A 379 19.59 -18.54 49.32
N LYS A 380 19.43 -17.33 48.76
CA LYS A 380 18.58 -16.24 49.30
C LYS A 380 17.26 -16.15 48.52
N GLU A 381 16.37 -15.22 48.89
CA GLU A 381 15.13 -14.97 48.15
C GLU A 381 15.42 -14.49 46.71
N PRO A 382 14.70 -15.00 45.69
CA PRO A 382 14.93 -14.62 44.29
C PRO A 382 14.52 -13.17 44.04
N ILE A 383 15.20 -12.49 43.09
CA ILE A 383 14.86 -11.11 42.70
C ILE A 383 13.43 -11.06 42.15
N GLN A 384 13.06 -12.10 41.39
CA GLN A 384 11.72 -12.31 40.90
C GLN A 384 11.53 -13.80 40.63
N GLN A 385 10.34 -14.31 40.98
CA GLN A 385 9.87 -15.64 40.62
C GLN A 385 8.68 -15.50 39.68
N MET A 386 8.73 -16.20 38.55
CA MET A 386 7.68 -16.16 37.53
C MET A 386 7.14 -17.56 37.26
N ASN A 387 5.83 -17.71 37.35
CA ASN A 387 5.14 -18.96 37.02
C ASN A 387 4.78 -18.94 35.53
N LEU A 388 5.22 -19.96 34.81
CA LEU A 388 5.03 -20.04 33.37
C LEU A 388 3.74 -20.75 32.96
N LYS A 389 2.93 -21.26 33.89
CA LYS A 389 1.66 -21.93 33.53
C LYS A 389 0.75 -21.00 32.73
N GLY A 390 0.38 -21.40 31.52
CA GLY A 390 -0.45 -20.61 30.61
C GLY A 390 0.27 -19.43 29.94
N CYS A 391 1.61 -19.40 29.96
CA CYS A 391 2.37 -18.37 29.22
C CYS A 391 2.47 -18.69 27.73
N GLU A 392 2.58 -17.67 26.90
CA GLU A 392 2.92 -17.84 25.48
C GLU A 392 4.44 -17.78 25.31
N VAL A 393 5.00 -18.81 24.67
CA VAL A 393 6.45 -18.98 24.48
C VAL A 393 6.77 -18.91 23.01
N ALA A 394 7.47 -17.85 22.59
CA ALA A 394 7.85 -17.63 21.20
C ALA A 394 9.39 -17.66 21.00
N PRO A 395 9.90 -18.36 19.97
CA PRO A 395 11.31 -18.30 19.61
C PRO A 395 11.67 -16.97 18.94
N ASP A 396 12.82 -16.40 19.30
CA ASP A 396 13.48 -15.29 18.59
C ASP A 396 14.95 -15.68 18.35
N VAL A 397 15.15 -16.59 17.39
CA VAL A 397 16.46 -17.21 17.11
C VAL A 397 16.99 -16.83 15.74
N SER A 398 18.26 -16.48 15.70
CA SER A 398 19.08 -16.44 14.49
C SER A 398 20.36 -17.23 14.73
N VAL A 399 20.42 -18.45 14.17
CA VAL A 399 21.60 -19.31 14.26
C VAL A 399 22.82 -18.64 13.61
N ALA A 400 22.61 -17.97 12.46
CA ALA A 400 23.65 -17.23 11.75
C ALA A 400 24.17 -16.00 12.53
N GLY A 401 23.30 -15.34 13.30
CA GLY A 401 23.65 -14.18 14.13
C GLY A 401 24.03 -14.52 15.57
N GLN A 402 24.18 -15.80 15.92
CA GLN A 402 24.36 -16.29 17.30
C GLN A 402 23.37 -15.65 18.29
N LYS A 403 22.14 -15.42 17.85
CA LYS A 403 21.06 -14.83 18.65
C LYS A 403 20.14 -15.97 19.08
N PHE A 404 20.12 -16.29 20.37
CA PHE A 404 19.27 -17.32 20.93
C PHE A 404 18.35 -16.72 21.99
N CYS A 405 17.27 -16.07 21.57
CA CYS A 405 16.32 -15.43 22.48
C CYS A 405 15.01 -16.21 22.59
N ILE A 406 14.44 -16.20 23.79
CA ILE A 406 13.12 -16.76 24.14
C ILE A 406 12.27 -15.60 24.62
N ARG A 407 11.13 -15.38 23.95
CA ARG A 407 10.12 -14.40 24.36
C ARG A 407 9.02 -15.11 25.15
N LEU A 408 8.76 -14.62 26.36
CA LEU A 408 7.75 -15.14 27.28
C LEU A 408 6.70 -14.07 27.55
N LEU A 409 5.43 -14.40 27.33
CA LEU A 409 4.28 -13.57 27.69
C LEU A 409 3.55 -14.23 28.86
N ILE A 410 3.75 -13.71 30.06
CA ILE A 410 3.30 -14.30 31.32
C ILE A 410 2.03 -13.57 31.79
N PRO A 411 0.88 -14.25 31.95
CA PRO A 411 -0.33 -13.63 32.48
C PRO A 411 -0.13 -13.15 33.93
N GLY A 412 -0.35 -11.86 34.19
CA GLY A 412 -0.25 -11.26 35.52
C GLY A 412 -1.50 -10.45 35.89
N PRO A 413 -1.65 -10.06 37.17
CA PRO A 413 -2.82 -9.32 37.66
C PRO A 413 -2.96 -7.91 37.06
N GLU A 414 -1.87 -7.33 36.53
CA GLU A 414 -1.85 -6.01 35.87
C GLU A 414 -1.82 -6.10 34.33
N GLY A 415 -1.99 -7.30 33.75
CA GLY A 415 -1.91 -7.56 32.30
C GLY A 415 -0.84 -8.60 31.93
N MET A 416 -0.55 -8.72 30.63
CA MET A 416 0.51 -9.63 30.14
C MET A 416 1.90 -9.03 30.42
N ASN A 417 2.73 -9.76 31.15
CA ASN A 417 4.13 -9.42 31.41
C ASN A 417 5.02 -10.03 30.34
N GLU A 418 5.66 -9.17 29.54
CA GLU A 418 6.61 -9.58 28.51
C GLU A 418 8.03 -9.66 29.05
N VAL A 419 8.71 -10.80 28.79
CA VAL A 419 10.08 -11.08 29.23
C VAL A 419 10.88 -11.68 28.08
N TYR A 420 12.12 -11.24 27.92
CA TYR A 420 13.07 -11.85 26.99
C TYR A 420 14.23 -12.49 27.76
N LEU A 421 14.47 -13.77 27.47
CA LEU A 421 15.63 -14.53 27.95
C LEU A 421 16.57 -14.77 26.78
N ARG A 422 17.83 -14.37 26.89
CA ARG A 422 18.84 -14.63 25.87
C ARG A 422 19.90 -15.61 26.38
N CYS A 423 19.98 -16.74 25.69
CA CYS A 423 20.95 -17.79 25.90
C CYS A 423 22.24 -17.51 25.12
N GLU A 424 23.34 -18.11 25.56
CA GLU A 424 24.66 -17.94 24.96
C GLU A 424 24.93 -18.97 23.85
N HIS A 425 24.45 -20.21 24.01
CA HIS A 425 24.77 -21.32 23.11
C HIS A 425 23.52 -22.13 22.72
N GLU A 426 23.57 -22.83 21.59
CA GLU A 426 22.47 -23.63 21.05
C GLU A 426 21.95 -24.70 22.01
N GLN A 427 22.86 -25.42 22.67
CA GLN A 427 22.49 -26.47 23.62
C GLN A 427 21.76 -25.92 24.85
N GLN A 428 22.18 -24.73 25.31
CA GLN A 428 21.53 -24.03 26.40
C GLN A 428 20.12 -23.60 25.94
N TYR A 429 20.02 -22.95 24.79
CA TYR A 429 18.74 -22.54 24.21
C TYR A 429 17.77 -23.70 24.02
N SER A 430 18.22 -24.84 23.48
CA SER A 430 17.34 -26.00 23.25
C SER A 430 16.72 -26.52 24.54
N ARG A 431 17.49 -26.55 25.63
CA ARG A 431 17.00 -27.01 26.95
C ARG A 431 16.05 -26.00 27.58
N TRP A 432 16.39 -24.71 27.54
CA TRP A 432 15.56 -23.65 28.14
C TRP A 432 14.27 -23.42 27.36
N MET A 433 14.29 -23.51 26.02
CA MET A 433 13.09 -23.41 25.19
C MET A 433 12.15 -24.59 25.40
N ALA A 434 12.68 -25.83 25.41
CA ALA A 434 11.88 -27.02 25.73
C ALA A 434 11.24 -26.91 27.12
N ALA A 435 12.01 -26.48 28.12
CA ALA A 435 11.52 -26.27 29.49
C ALA A 435 10.39 -25.24 29.55
N CYS A 436 10.55 -24.09 28.90
CA CYS A 436 9.52 -23.05 28.88
C CYS A 436 8.24 -23.53 28.17
N ARG A 437 8.37 -24.23 27.03
CA ARG A 437 7.23 -24.80 26.28
C ARG A 437 6.47 -25.88 27.06
N LEU A 438 7.16 -26.65 27.88
CA LEU A 438 6.52 -27.65 28.72
C LEU A 438 5.85 -27.02 29.94
N ALA A 439 6.50 -26.05 30.58
CA ALA A 439 5.91 -25.34 31.71
C ALA A 439 4.71 -24.48 31.32
N SER A 440 4.65 -23.94 30.08
CA SER A 440 3.44 -23.27 29.59
C SER A 440 2.23 -24.19 29.52
N LYS A 441 2.46 -25.45 29.13
CA LYS A 441 1.47 -26.54 29.13
C LYS A 441 1.26 -27.16 30.53
N GLY A 442 1.90 -26.63 31.57
CA GLY A 442 1.80 -27.12 32.95
C GLY A 442 2.57 -28.40 33.26
N LYS A 443 3.45 -28.84 32.35
CA LYS A 443 4.31 -30.01 32.50
C LYS A 443 5.66 -29.64 33.10
N THR A 444 6.31 -30.57 33.80
CA THR A 444 7.60 -30.38 34.45
C THR A 444 8.75 -30.96 33.62
N LEU A 445 9.99 -30.70 34.03
CA LEU A 445 11.20 -31.28 33.42
C LEU A 445 11.26 -32.81 33.51
N ALA A 446 10.52 -33.41 34.45
CA ALA A 446 10.42 -34.86 34.63
C ALA A 446 9.44 -35.55 33.65
N ASP A 447 8.74 -34.79 32.80
CA ASP A 447 7.91 -35.36 31.75
C ASP A 447 8.80 -36.01 30.68
N SER A 448 8.46 -37.22 30.26
CA SER A 448 9.24 -37.98 29.27
C SER A 448 9.40 -37.26 27.94
N SER A 449 8.49 -36.32 27.62
CA SER A 449 8.56 -35.47 26.43
C SER A 449 9.64 -34.38 26.50
N PHE A 450 10.26 -34.11 27.65
CA PHE A 450 11.35 -33.13 27.72
C PHE A 450 12.54 -33.50 26.85
N SER A 451 12.97 -34.77 26.92
CA SER A 451 14.11 -35.26 26.15
C SER A 451 13.85 -35.22 24.63
N SER A 452 12.63 -35.59 24.21
CA SER A 452 12.24 -35.56 22.80
C SER A 452 12.02 -34.14 22.27
N GLU A 453 11.48 -33.22 23.07
CA GLU A 453 11.34 -31.81 22.70
C GLU A 453 12.71 -31.13 22.52
N VAL A 454 13.68 -31.42 23.40
CA VAL A 454 15.07 -30.93 23.26
C VAL A 454 15.70 -31.45 21.97
N GLN A 455 15.55 -32.74 21.67
CA GLN A 455 16.06 -33.33 20.42
C GLN A 455 15.36 -32.76 19.18
N SER A 456 14.06 -32.50 19.25
CA SER A 456 13.28 -31.86 18.18
C SER A 456 13.81 -30.45 17.88
N ILE A 457 14.02 -29.64 18.93
CA ILE A 457 14.58 -28.28 18.79
C ILE A 457 16.02 -28.33 18.25
N GLN A 458 16.84 -29.26 18.71
CA GLN A 458 18.20 -29.43 18.20
C GLN A 458 18.21 -29.87 16.73
N SER A 459 17.31 -30.77 16.34
CA SER A 459 17.15 -31.22 14.96
C SER A 459 16.68 -30.09 14.07
N PHE A 460 15.75 -29.24 14.55
CA PHE A 460 15.31 -28.04 13.84
C PHE A 460 16.44 -27.02 13.67
N LEU A 461 17.24 -26.77 14.71
CA LEU A 461 18.42 -25.90 14.63
C LEU A 461 19.49 -26.48 13.67
N ALA A 462 19.68 -27.80 13.66
CA ALA A 462 20.57 -28.48 12.74
C ALA A 462 20.04 -28.42 11.29
N MET A 463 18.73 -28.57 11.07
CA MET A 463 18.10 -28.40 9.77
C MET A 463 18.25 -26.98 9.24
N GLN A 464 18.17 -25.96 10.10
CA GLN A 464 18.48 -24.59 9.69
C GLN A 464 19.97 -24.39 9.32
N LYS A 465 20.88 -25.25 9.80
CA LYS A 465 22.29 -25.28 9.36
C LYS A 465 22.51 -26.09 8.09
N THR A 466 21.77 -27.18 7.89
CA THR A 466 21.93 -28.12 6.76
C THR A 466 21.04 -27.82 5.58
N THR A 467 20.05 -26.95 5.72
CA THR A 467 19.47 -26.26 4.56
C THR A 467 20.64 -25.53 3.91
N PRO A 468 21.06 -25.88 2.67
CA PRO A 468 22.04 -25.09 1.96
C PRO A 468 21.33 -23.79 1.57
N ARG A 469 21.23 -22.87 2.52
CA ARG A 469 21.25 -21.46 2.15
C ARG A 469 22.65 -21.32 1.60
N ASN A 470 22.74 -21.16 0.28
CA ASN A 470 23.97 -20.90 -0.43
C ASN A 470 24.81 -19.90 0.37
N ASN A 471 25.74 -20.43 1.17
CA ASN A 471 27.00 -19.78 1.49
C ASN A 471 27.88 -19.91 0.25
N THR A 472 27.34 -19.55 -0.91
CA THR A 472 28.13 -18.68 -1.75
C THR A 472 28.45 -17.49 -0.87
N ALA A 473 29.74 -17.24 -0.63
CA ALA A 473 30.20 -15.90 -0.94
C ALA A 473 29.55 -15.58 -2.30
N GLN A 474 28.37 -14.94 -2.29
CA GLN A 474 27.68 -14.56 -3.50
C GLN A 474 28.62 -13.53 -4.09
N THR A 475 29.49 -14.01 -4.97
CA THR A 475 29.95 -13.28 -6.13
C THR A 475 28.75 -12.48 -6.58
N ASP A 476 28.85 -11.17 -6.32
CA ASP A 476 27.99 -10.11 -6.83
C ASP A 476 27.12 -10.60 -8.00
N GLU A 477 25.86 -10.95 -7.75
CA GLU A 477 24.85 -10.55 -8.71
C GLU A 477 24.98 -9.04 -8.73
N SER A 478 25.72 -8.53 -9.71
CA SER A 478 26.24 -7.17 -9.74
C SER A 478 25.18 -6.19 -9.28
N ILE A 479 25.28 -5.74 -8.01
CA ILE A 479 24.33 -4.76 -7.47
C ILE A 479 24.35 -3.62 -8.47
N ASN A 480 23.22 -3.38 -9.13
CA ASN A 480 23.10 -2.29 -10.08
C ASN A 480 23.00 -0.99 -9.29
N THR A 481 24.11 -0.58 -8.70
CA THR A 481 24.21 0.57 -7.79
C THR A 481 23.75 1.85 -8.46
N HIS A 482 23.91 1.95 -9.79
CA HIS A 482 23.41 3.07 -10.56
C HIS A 482 21.88 3.14 -10.64
N SER A 483 21.16 2.02 -10.59
CA SER A 483 19.68 2.03 -10.53
C SER A 483 19.10 2.47 -9.18
N LEU A 484 19.93 2.53 -8.13
CA LEU A 484 19.51 2.82 -6.76
C LEU A 484 19.78 4.27 -6.34
N VAL A 485 20.56 5.01 -7.14
CA VAL A 485 20.96 6.39 -6.85
C VAL A 485 20.57 7.33 -7.98
N SER A 486 20.37 8.61 -7.64
CA SER A 486 20.03 9.62 -8.64
C SER A 486 21.17 9.84 -9.66
N PRO A 487 20.86 10.23 -10.91
CA PRO A 487 21.86 10.51 -11.94
C PRO A 487 22.99 11.49 -11.57
N ARG A 488 22.82 12.40 -10.59
CA ARG A 488 23.93 13.21 -10.06
C ARG A 488 25.03 12.34 -9.47
N TYR A 489 24.66 11.36 -8.65
CA TYR A 489 25.61 10.44 -8.03
C TYR A 489 26.11 9.39 -9.02
N GLN A 490 25.31 9.00 -10.01
CA GLN A 490 25.76 8.15 -11.11
C GLN A 490 26.88 8.80 -11.92
N LYS A 491 26.82 10.13 -12.14
CA LYS A 491 27.87 10.89 -12.84
C LYS A 491 29.11 11.13 -11.96
N LYS A 492 28.91 11.32 -10.65
CA LYS A 492 29.97 11.64 -9.69
C LYS A 492 30.84 10.42 -9.32
N TYR A 493 30.23 9.24 -9.18
CA TYR A 493 30.88 8.05 -8.66
C TYR A 493 30.81 6.87 -9.64
N LYS A 494 31.88 6.09 -9.69
CA LYS A 494 31.90 4.80 -10.41
C LYS A 494 31.15 3.74 -9.61
N PRO A 495 30.60 2.69 -10.24
CA PRO A 495 29.88 1.64 -9.51
C PRO A 495 30.72 1.02 -8.39
N LYS A 496 32.02 0.77 -8.66
CA LYS A 496 33.00 0.23 -7.69
C LYS A 496 33.18 1.09 -6.42
N GLN A 497 32.89 2.39 -6.48
CA GLN A 497 32.96 3.29 -5.34
C GLN A 497 31.63 3.37 -4.59
N LEU A 498 30.50 3.20 -5.29
CA LEU A 498 29.16 3.21 -4.71
C LEU A 498 28.87 1.92 -3.94
N THR A 499 29.26 0.76 -4.49
CA THR A 499 28.98 -0.56 -3.89
C THR A 499 29.40 -0.65 -2.42
N PRO A 500 30.66 -0.36 -2.02
CA PRO A 500 31.05 -0.50 -0.61
C PRO A 500 30.27 0.45 0.30
N ARG A 501 29.95 1.68 -0.14
CA ARG A 501 29.20 2.66 0.64
C ARG A 501 27.74 2.26 0.85
N ILE A 502 27.12 1.72 -0.19
CA ILE A 502 25.74 1.19 -0.11
C ILE A 502 25.73 -0.05 0.79
N LEU A 503 26.72 -0.94 0.67
CA LEU A 503 26.82 -2.13 1.51
C LEU A 503 27.09 -1.80 2.99
N GLU A 504 27.86 -0.76 3.28
CA GLU A 504 28.07 -0.26 4.64
C GLU A 504 26.74 0.24 5.25
N ALA A 505 25.99 1.07 4.52
CA ALA A 505 24.66 1.49 4.95
C ALA A 505 23.67 0.31 5.06
N TYR A 506 23.81 -0.70 4.20
CA TYR A 506 22.96 -1.90 4.19
C TYR A 506 23.07 -2.72 5.47
N GLN A 507 24.24 -2.77 6.12
CA GLN A 507 24.42 -3.50 7.38
C GLN A 507 23.45 -3.05 8.47
N ASN A 508 23.06 -1.77 8.46
CA ASN A 508 22.13 -1.19 9.44
C ASN A 508 20.66 -1.49 9.14
N VAL A 509 20.32 -1.93 7.92
CA VAL A 509 18.93 -2.14 7.48
C VAL A 509 18.61 -3.60 7.14
N ALA A 510 19.63 -4.46 7.02
CA ALA A 510 19.49 -5.86 6.58
C ALA A 510 18.57 -6.74 7.44
N GLN A 511 18.29 -6.34 8.69
CA GLN A 511 17.41 -7.07 9.62
C GLN A 511 15.97 -6.57 9.62
N LEU A 512 15.65 -5.49 8.90
CA LEU A 512 14.31 -4.92 8.88
C LEU A 512 13.35 -5.83 8.08
N SER A 513 12.09 -5.91 8.52
CA SER A 513 11.03 -6.49 7.69
C SER A 513 10.75 -5.62 6.45
N LEU A 514 10.03 -6.13 5.46
CA LEU A 514 9.64 -5.34 4.28
C LEU A 514 8.90 -4.05 4.70
N THR A 515 7.92 -4.20 5.59
CA THR A 515 7.14 -3.09 6.15
C THR A 515 8.01 -2.08 6.88
N ASP A 516 8.89 -2.54 7.77
CA ASP A 516 9.73 -1.64 8.56
C ASP A 516 10.74 -0.91 7.68
N ALA A 517 11.26 -1.57 6.64
CA ALA A 517 12.16 -0.95 5.68
C ALA A 517 11.46 0.15 4.87
N ILE A 518 10.23 -0.09 4.40
CA ILE A 518 9.42 0.92 3.73
C ILE A 518 9.09 2.09 4.67
N GLN A 519 8.66 1.81 5.91
CA GLN A 519 8.40 2.85 6.89
C GLN A 519 9.66 3.67 7.21
N LYS A 520 10.81 3.00 7.33
CA LYS A 520 12.09 3.68 7.57
C LYS A 520 12.48 4.59 6.40
N PHE A 521 12.26 4.13 5.16
CA PHE A 521 12.46 4.95 3.96
C PHE A 521 11.60 6.22 4.03
N LEU A 522 10.31 6.07 4.32
CA LEU A 522 9.37 7.19 4.41
C LEU A 522 9.71 8.14 5.57
N GLN A 523 10.15 7.64 6.72
CA GLN A 523 10.60 8.46 7.85
C GLN A 523 11.81 9.33 7.49
N ILE A 524 12.80 8.76 6.80
CA ILE A 524 13.98 9.53 6.36
C ILE A 524 13.56 10.57 5.32
N TRP A 525 12.68 10.21 4.38
CA TRP A 525 12.14 11.13 3.40
C TRP A 525 11.37 12.30 4.02
N GLN A 526 10.57 12.04 5.06
CA GLN A 526 9.84 13.06 5.83
C GLN A 526 10.74 13.97 6.65
N ALA A 527 11.95 13.51 7.01
CA ALA A 527 12.92 14.30 7.75
C ALA A 527 13.75 15.25 6.87
N LEU A 528 13.63 15.16 5.54
CA LEU A 528 14.36 16.03 4.62
C LEU A 528 13.85 17.49 4.73
N PRO A 529 14.73 18.50 4.61
CA PRO A 529 14.37 19.91 4.82
C PRO A 529 13.25 20.43 3.92
N ASP A 530 13.20 19.97 2.66
CA ASP A 530 12.23 20.41 1.65
C ASP A 530 10.96 19.54 1.62
N PHE A 531 10.80 18.63 2.58
CA PHE A 531 9.64 17.75 2.64
C PHE A 531 8.34 18.55 2.78
N GLY A 532 7.35 18.21 1.95
CA GLY A 532 6.02 18.83 1.98
C GLY A 532 5.91 20.22 1.35
N LEU A 533 6.99 20.77 0.79
CA LEU A 533 6.95 22.05 0.10
C LEU A 533 6.32 21.91 -1.30
N SER A 534 5.33 22.76 -1.58
CA SER A 534 4.72 22.90 -2.91
C SER A 534 4.97 24.28 -3.47
N TYR A 535 5.76 24.36 -4.55
CA TYR A 535 6.11 25.61 -5.21
C TYR A 535 4.97 26.09 -6.12
N ILE A 536 4.63 27.37 -6.07
CA ILE A 536 3.61 28.02 -6.91
C ILE A 536 4.17 29.36 -7.37
N VAL A 537 4.07 29.66 -8.67
CA VAL A 537 4.44 30.97 -9.21
C VAL A 537 3.29 31.94 -8.96
N VAL A 538 3.57 33.05 -8.27
CA VAL A 538 2.58 34.10 -7.99
C VAL A 538 3.14 35.46 -8.42
N SER A 539 2.30 36.31 -9.00
CA SER A 539 2.64 37.70 -9.31
C SER A 539 2.13 38.62 -8.20
N ASN A 540 3.02 39.38 -7.56
CA ASN A 540 2.64 40.31 -6.49
C ASN A 540 2.36 41.71 -7.04
N GLN A 541 1.35 42.40 -6.49
CA GLN A 541 1.00 43.77 -6.93
C GLN A 541 2.15 44.78 -6.80
N SER A 542 3.09 44.55 -5.87
CA SER A 542 4.25 45.41 -5.61
C SER A 542 5.52 45.02 -6.39
N SER A 543 5.53 43.88 -7.11
CA SER A 543 6.68 43.41 -7.88
C SER A 543 6.25 43.08 -9.32
N LYS A 544 6.88 43.75 -10.30
CA LYS A 544 6.73 43.42 -11.73
C LYS A 544 7.55 42.20 -12.17
N LYS A 545 8.31 41.58 -11.25
CA LYS A 545 9.07 40.34 -11.47
C LYS A 545 8.35 39.16 -10.85
#